data_AF-A0A956X1F7-F1
#
_entry.id   AF-A0A956X1F7-F1
#
_cell.length_a   1.000
_cell.length_b   1.000
_cell.length_c   1.000
_cell.angle_alpha   90.00
_cell.angle_beta   90.00
_cell.angle_gamma   90.00
#
_symmetry.space_group_name_H-M   'P 1'
#
loop_
_entity.id
_entity.type
_entity.pdbx_description
1 polymer ?
#
loop_
_entity_poly.entity_id
_entity_poly.type
_entity_poly.pdbx_seq_one_letter_code
_entity_poly.pdbx_strand_id
1 'polypeptide(L)'
;MTWFLQRVLDLIDLIVSWFTRRRYRALARQVGRDPDAPDGRRGLILVQIDGLAHKTLLDAMNAGALPHLKRLLERDDFRLEPWWCGIPSSTPVVQSGLMYGNNWDVPAFRWYDKASGRTWVAKNPRDARQLQDRLSQGRTGLLEGGSSYVNIFDGGARLSLFTVSALGGSRFFENARGMSLVVLMLLSPLRLLRTVAASFWEFIRDLWQRLVARFDTRVGQRRRPFSVP
;
A
#
# COMPACT_ATOMS: atom_id res chain seq x y z
N MET A 1 -14.63 -26.17 26.50
CA MET A 1 -13.85 -26.62 25.32
C MET A 1 -12.92 -25.49 24.85
N THR A 2 -12.09 -24.94 25.76
CA THR A 2 -11.48 -23.60 25.56
C THR A 2 -10.02 -23.52 26.02
N TRP A 3 -9.66 -24.12 27.15
CA TRP A 3 -8.30 -24.03 27.70
C TRP A 3 -7.23 -24.75 26.84
N PHE A 4 -7.53 -25.95 26.35
CA PHE A 4 -6.60 -26.70 25.51
C PHE A 4 -6.40 -26.05 24.14
N LEU A 5 -7.48 -25.56 23.53
CA LEU A 5 -7.44 -24.80 22.28
C LEU A 5 -6.66 -23.49 22.43
N GLN A 6 -6.84 -22.76 23.54
CA GLN A 6 -6.05 -21.55 23.84
C GLN A 6 -4.57 -21.89 24.01
N ARG A 7 -4.22 -22.94 24.75
CA ARG A 7 -2.83 -23.38 24.89
C ARG A 7 -2.18 -23.78 23.57
N VAL A 8 -2.92 -24.43 22.69
CA VAL A 8 -2.44 -24.78 21.34
C VAL A 8 -2.25 -23.52 20.50
N LEU A 9 -3.17 -22.56 20.55
CA LEU A 9 -3.04 -21.29 19.84
C LEU A 9 -1.88 -20.44 20.38
N ASP A 10 -1.70 -20.36 21.70
CA ASP A 10 -0.59 -19.66 22.35
C ASP A 10 0.75 -20.29 21.99
N LEU A 11 0.82 -21.62 21.90
CA LEU A 11 2.01 -22.34 21.46
C LEU A 11 2.31 -22.07 19.99
N ILE A 12 1.28 -22.06 19.13
CA ILE A 12 1.41 -21.69 17.72
C ILE A 12 1.88 -20.24 17.59
N ASP A 13 1.32 -19.30 18.36
CA ASP A 13 1.73 -17.89 18.35
C ASP A 13 3.15 -17.70 18.91
N LEU A 14 3.56 -18.51 19.90
CA LEU A 14 4.94 -18.53 20.40
C LEU A 14 5.90 -19.02 19.31
N ILE A 15 5.57 -20.12 18.63
CA ILE A 15 6.39 -20.70 17.55
C ILE A 15 6.44 -19.74 16.36
N VAL A 16 5.30 -19.19 15.94
CA VAL A 16 5.20 -18.21 14.87
C VAL A 16 5.98 -16.96 15.23
N SER A 17 5.83 -16.41 16.44
CA SER A 17 6.54 -15.19 16.85
C SER A 17 8.04 -15.42 17.04
N TRP A 18 8.47 -16.61 17.46
CA TRP A 18 9.88 -17.01 17.52
C TRP A 18 10.48 -17.11 16.12
N PHE A 19 9.79 -17.77 15.20
CA PHE A 19 10.19 -17.92 13.81
C PHE A 19 10.24 -16.57 13.09
N THR A 20 9.23 -15.73 13.34
CA THR A 20 9.08 -14.38 12.80
C THR A 20 10.17 -13.45 13.35
N ARG A 21 10.45 -13.47 14.66
CA ARG A 21 11.55 -12.71 15.30
C ARG A 21 12.92 -13.12 14.78
N ARG A 22 13.21 -14.43 14.72
CA ARG A 22 14.50 -14.94 14.23
C ARG A 22 14.75 -14.53 12.77
N ARG A 23 13.69 -14.46 11.96
CA ARG A 23 13.76 -14.09 10.54
C ARG A 23 13.84 -12.60 10.29
N TYR A 24 13.02 -11.79 10.98
CA TYR A 24 13.15 -10.33 10.91
C TYR A 24 14.49 -9.85 11.49
N ARG A 25 15.07 -10.56 12.48
CA ARG A 25 16.44 -10.30 12.95
C ARG A 25 17.49 -10.54 11.86
N ALA A 26 17.42 -11.67 11.16
CA ALA A 26 18.35 -11.98 10.07
C ALA A 26 18.23 -10.95 8.92
N LEU A 27 17.00 -10.52 8.62
CA LEU A 27 16.73 -9.52 7.59
C LEU A 27 17.18 -8.11 8.00
N ALA A 28 16.92 -7.69 9.25
CA ALA A 28 17.40 -6.42 9.79
C ALA A 28 18.93 -6.32 9.68
N ARG A 29 19.64 -7.39 10.06
CA ARG A 29 21.10 -7.50 9.92
C ARG A 29 21.55 -7.39 8.46
N GLN A 30 20.83 -8.01 7.52
CA GLN A 30 21.11 -7.89 6.06
C GLN A 30 20.84 -6.50 5.48
N VAL A 31 19.96 -5.71 6.11
CA VAL A 31 19.67 -4.32 5.74
C VAL A 31 20.60 -3.33 6.48
N GLY A 32 21.55 -3.84 7.29
CA GLY A 32 22.52 -3.04 8.03
C GLY A 32 21.93 -2.38 9.28
N ARG A 33 20.79 -2.87 9.77
CA ARG A 33 20.23 -2.48 11.07
C ARG A 33 20.48 -3.57 12.09
N ASP A 34 20.95 -3.20 13.27
CA ASP A 34 20.92 -4.11 14.41
C ASP A 34 19.47 -4.20 14.92
N PRO A 35 18.80 -5.36 14.81
CA PRO A 35 17.43 -5.51 15.29
C PRO A 35 17.30 -5.39 16.81
N ASP A 36 18.40 -5.51 17.55
CA ASP A 36 18.42 -5.57 19.00
C ASP A 36 19.03 -4.31 19.65
N ALA A 37 19.54 -3.37 18.86
CA ALA A 37 19.93 -2.06 19.35
C ALA A 37 18.77 -1.07 19.14
N PRO A 38 17.98 -0.74 20.18
CA PRO A 38 17.12 0.43 20.11
C PRO A 38 18.03 1.63 19.91
N ASP A 39 18.09 2.16 18.69
CA ASP A 39 18.86 3.36 18.37
C ASP A 39 18.26 4.64 18.99
N GLY A 40 17.18 4.48 19.78
CA GLY A 40 16.42 5.56 20.41
C GLY A 40 15.63 6.41 19.43
N ARG A 41 15.67 6.10 18.12
CA ARG A 41 15.04 6.91 17.08
C ARG A 41 13.62 6.43 16.81
N ARG A 42 12.72 7.38 16.64
CA ARG A 42 11.36 7.12 16.16
C ARG A 42 11.42 6.82 14.66
N GLY A 43 10.86 5.69 14.25
CA GLY A 43 10.71 5.34 12.84
C GLY A 43 9.32 5.73 12.31
N LEU A 44 9.25 6.06 11.03
CA LEU A 44 7.99 6.28 10.33
C LEU A 44 7.73 5.11 9.38
N ILE A 45 6.53 4.53 9.45
CA ILE A 45 6.03 3.56 8.49
C ILE A 45 4.75 4.14 7.89
N LEU A 46 4.74 4.31 6.58
CA LEU A 46 3.57 4.75 5.83
C LEU A 46 3.07 3.59 4.97
N VAL A 47 1.78 3.31 5.06
CA VAL A 47 1.10 2.32 4.21
C VAL A 47 0.01 3.06 3.45
N GLN A 48 0.18 3.20 2.14
CA GLN A 48 -0.82 3.78 1.26
C GLN A 48 -1.64 2.67 0.61
N ILE A 49 -2.96 2.74 0.74
CA ILE A 49 -3.91 1.87 0.03
C ILE A 49 -4.59 2.74 -1.03
N ASP A 50 -4.28 2.49 -2.30
CA ASP A 50 -4.82 3.29 -3.40
C ASP A 50 -6.35 3.13 -3.50
N GLY A 51 -7.04 4.25 -3.74
CA GLY A 51 -8.50 4.29 -3.87
C GLY A 51 -9.32 3.97 -2.60
N LEU A 52 -8.71 3.88 -1.42
CA LEU A 52 -9.43 3.56 -0.19
C LEU A 52 -10.17 4.79 0.37
N ALA A 53 -11.49 4.84 0.17
CA ALA A 53 -12.32 5.88 0.76
C ALA A 53 -12.57 5.63 2.26
N HIS A 54 -12.58 6.72 3.05
CA HIS A 54 -12.85 6.68 4.49
C HIS A 54 -14.18 5.98 4.83
N LYS A 55 -15.25 6.30 4.09
CA LYS A 55 -16.57 5.68 4.28
C LYS A 55 -16.53 4.18 4.04
N THR A 56 -15.87 3.73 2.98
CA THR A 56 -15.74 2.31 2.64
C THR A 56 -15.04 1.54 3.76
N LEU A 57 -14.00 2.14 4.35
CA LEU A 57 -13.29 1.54 5.48
C LEU A 57 -14.19 1.38 6.72
N LEU A 58 -14.98 2.43 7.05
CA LEU A 58 -15.96 2.39 8.13
C LEU A 58 -17.04 1.33 7.90
N ASP A 59 -17.64 1.30 6.71
CA ASP A 59 -18.69 0.33 6.35
C ASP A 59 -18.15 -1.11 6.48
N ALA A 60 -16.92 -1.36 6.03
CA ALA A 60 -16.27 -2.67 6.12
C ALA A 60 -15.99 -3.09 7.58
N MET A 61 -15.59 -2.15 8.44
CA MET A 61 -15.42 -2.43 9.88
C MET A 61 -16.77 -2.73 10.56
N ASN A 62 -17.83 -1.98 10.22
CA ASN A 62 -19.17 -2.19 10.75
C ASN A 62 -19.78 -3.53 10.30
N ALA A 63 -19.50 -3.95 9.07
CA ALA A 63 -19.86 -5.26 8.54
C ALA A 63 -19.03 -6.41 9.11
N GLY A 64 -18.03 -6.14 9.97
CA GLY A 64 -17.18 -7.16 10.59
C GLY A 64 -16.09 -7.72 9.68
N ALA A 65 -15.85 -7.13 8.50
CA ALA A 65 -14.83 -7.59 7.56
C ALA A 65 -13.40 -7.25 8.02
N LEU A 66 -13.25 -6.25 8.89
CA LEU A 66 -11.95 -5.75 9.38
C LEU A 66 -11.85 -5.80 10.92
N PRO A 67 -11.99 -6.98 11.55
CA PRO A 67 -12.10 -7.11 13.01
C PRO A 67 -10.79 -6.81 13.75
N HIS A 68 -9.65 -6.85 13.06
CA HIS A 68 -8.38 -6.44 13.65
C HIS A 68 -8.27 -4.92 13.72
N LEU A 69 -8.56 -4.22 12.62
CA LEU A 69 -8.50 -2.77 12.55
C LEU A 69 -9.50 -2.11 13.50
N LYS A 70 -10.73 -2.64 13.56
CA LYS A 70 -11.76 -2.18 14.50
C LYS A 70 -11.27 -2.24 15.95
N ARG A 71 -10.64 -3.36 16.35
CA ARG A 71 -10.08 -3.56 17.69
C ARG A 71 -8.91 -2.61 17.99
N LEU A 72 -8.12 -2.23 17.00
CA LEU A 72 -7.04 -1.25 17.19
C LEU A 72 -7.59 0.14 17.51
N LEU A 73 -8.72 0.51 16.89
CA LEU A 73 -9.41 1.76 17.19
C LEU A 73 -10.11 1.73 18.56
N GLU A 74 -10.73 0.60 18.93
CA GLU A 74 -11.41 0.42 20.23
C GLU A 74 -10.46 0.44 21.44
N ARG A 75 -9.17 0.17 21.23
CA ARG A 75 -8.15 0.19 22.29
C ARG A 75 -7.58 1.60 22.55
N ASP A 76 -8.06 2.62 21.84
CA ASP A 76 -7.59 4.02 21.89
C ASP A 76 -6.09 4.22 21.58
N ASP A 77 -5.39 3.18 21.12
CA ASP A 77 -4.00 3.24 20.66
C ASP A 77 -3.89 3.91 19.27
N PHE A 78 -4.97 3.91 18.50
CA PHE A 78 -5.02 4.42 17.12
C PHE A 78 -6.27 5.26 16.86
N ARG A 79 -6.13 6.24 15.98
CA ARG A 79 -7.25 7.10 15.54
C ARG A 79 -7.46 6.95 14.05
N LEU A 80 -8.73 6.95 13.65
CA LEU A 80 -9.13 7.02 12.25
C LEU A 80 -9.55 8.45 11.96
N GLU A 81 -8.82 9.11 11.05
CA GLU A 81 -9.09 10.48 10.63
C GLU A 81 -9.34 10.54 9.12
N PRO A 82 -10.32 11.35 8.66
CA PRO A 82 -10.47 11.65 7.25
C PRO A 82 -9.22 12.38 6.72
N TRP A 83 -8.70 11.92 5.59
CA TRP A 83 -7.59 12.57 4.90
C TRP A 83 -8.08 13.29 3.64
N TRP A 84 -7.70 14.56 3.49
CA TRP A 84 -7.96 15.31 2.27
C TRP A 84 -6.82 15.11 1.27
N CYS A 85 -7.10 14.36 0.20
CA CYS A 85 -6.12 14.05 -0.84
C CYS A 85 -5.91 15.18 -1.86
N GLY A 86 -6.67 16.27 -1.76
CA GLY A 86 -6.59 17.38 -2.70
C GLY A 86 -7.26 17.12 -4.05
N ILE A 87 -7.23 18.13 -4.92
CA ILE A 87 -7.72 18.05 -6.30
C ILE A 87 -6.54 18.37 -7.22
N PRO A 88 -6.21 17.52 -8.20
CA PRO A 88 -6.86 16.25 -8.52
C PRO A 88 -6.52 15.12 -7.53
N SER A 89 -7.50 14.27 -7.21
CA SER A 89 -7.32 13.11 -6.31
C SER A 89 -6.65 11.92 -7.02
N SER A 90 -5.60 12.18 -7.80
CA SER A 90 -4.87 11.16 -8.56
C SER A 90 -3.57 10.77 -7.85
N THR A 91 -3.17 9.50 -7.96
CA THR A 91 -1.99 8.93 -7.29
C THR A 91 -0.73 9.81 -7.37
N PRO A 92 -0.29 10.34 -8.54
CA PRO A 92 0.91 11.17 -8.59
C PRO A 92 0.74 12.55 -7.91
N VAL A 93 -0.47 13.10 -7.85
CA VAL A 93 -0.71 14.38 -7.16
C VAL A 93 -0.65 14.17 -5.65
N VAL A 94 -1.29 13.11 -5.17
CA VAL A 94 -1.31 12.78 -3.74
C VAL A 94 0.08 12.39 -3.26
N GLN A 95 0.79 11.54 -4.01
CA GLN A 95 2.13 11.11 -3.63
C GLN A 95 3.14 12.25 -3.67
N SER A 96 3.07 13.15 -4.67
CA SER A 96 3.98 14.30 -4.72
C SER A 96 3.77 15.27 -3.55
N GLY A 97 2.50 15.59 -3.25
CA GLY A 97 2.14 16.39 -2.08
C GLY A 97 2.60 15.76 -0.76
N LEU A 98 2.38 14.44 -0.60
CA LEU A 98 2.80 13.70 0.59
C LEU A 98 4.32 13.63 0.75
N MET A 99 5.06 13.36 -0.33
CA MET A 99 6.50 13.09 -0.27
C MET A 99 7.36 14.35 -0.29
N TYR A 100 6.94 15.39 -1.01
CA TYR A 100 7.76 16.59 -1.26
C TYR A 100 7.10 17.89 -0.76
N GLY A 101 5.89 17.81 -0.21
CA GLY A 101 5.11 19.00 0.14
C GLY A 101 4.79 19.87 -1.08
N ASN A 102 4.77 19.28 -2.28
CA ASN A 102 4.56 19.99 -3.53
C ASN A 102 3.88 19.07 -4.54
N ASN A 103 2.76 19.52 -5.07
CA ASN A 103 2.01 18.85 -6.15
C ASN A 103 1.66 19.83 -7.29
N TRP A 104 2.39 20.94 -7.39
CA TRP A 104 2.16 21.98 -8.39
C TRP A 104 2.36 21.44 -9.81
N ASP A 105 1.47 21.86 -10.72
CA ASP A 105 1.54 21.52 -12.15
C ASP A 105 1.51 20.01 -12.46
N VAL A 106 0.83 19.24 -11.61
CA VAL A 106 0.52 17.82 -11.84
C VAL A 106 -1.00 17.66 -11.99
N PRO A 107 -1.53 17.70 -13.22
CA PRO A 107 -2.98 17.73 -13.41
C PRO A 107 -3.64 16.34 -13.39
N ALA A 108 -2.89 15.26 -13.62
CA ALA A 108 -3.44 13.91 -13.70
C ALA A 108 -2.33 12.84 -13.72
N PHE A 109 -2.74 11.58 -13.83
CA PHE A 109 -1.85 10.45 -14.12
C PHE A 109 -1.20 10.53 -15.51
N ARG A 110 -1.92 11.08 -16.49
CA ARG A 110 -1.46 11.30 -17.86
C ARG A 110 -2.01 12.64 -18.33
N TRP A 111 -1.17 13.47 -18.92
CA TRP A 111 -1.59 14.76 -19.49
C TRP A 111 -0.71 15.15 -20.67
N TYR A 112 -1.23 16.08 -21.48
CA TYR A 112 -0.49 16.67 -22.59
C TYR A 112 0.03 18.05 -22.19
N ASP A 113 1.34 18.23 -22.30
CA ASP A 113 2.00 19.50 -22.10
C ASP A 113 2.11 20.22 -23.46
N LYS A 114 1.40 21.34 -23.56
CA LYS A 114 1.35 22.16 -24.77
C LYS A 114 2.67 22.89 -25.03
N ALA A 115 3.41 23.27 -23.97
CA ALA A 115 4.66 23.99 -24.12
C ALA A 115 5.76 23.08 -24.67
N SER A 116 5.82 21.83 -24.19
CA SER A 116 6.79 20.84 -24.67
C SER A 116 6.30 20.02 -25.87
N GLY A 117 5.03 20.15 -26.27
CA GLY A 117 4.40 19.34 -27.32
C GLY A 117 4.39 17.83 -27.02
N ARG A 118 4.37 17.43 -25.74
CA ARG A 118 4.60 16.04 -25.31
C ARG A 118 3.52 15.55 -24.34
N THR A 119 3.23 14.26 -24.39
CA THR A 119 2.41 13.58 -23.37
C THR A 119 3.27 13.07 -22.22
N TRP A 120 2.90 13.43 -21.01
CA TRP A 120 3.45 12.91 -19.76
C TRP A 120 2.63 11.71 -19.27
N VAL A 121 3.30 10.68 -18.76
CA VAL A 121 2.66 9.49 -18.17
C VAL A 121 3.38 9.10 -16.89
N ALA A 122 2.71 9.17 -15.74
CA ALA A 122 3.31 8.87 -14.44
C ALA A 122 3.76 7.39 -14.28
N LYS A 123 3.30 6.49 -15.15
CA LYS A 123 3.77 5.10 -15.24
C LYS A 123 5.12 4.94 -15.97
N ASN A 124 5.56 5.94 -16.73
CA ASN A 124 6.82 5.85 -17.46
C ASN A 124 7.99 6.26 -16.54
N PRO A 125 9.01 5.40 -16.32
CA PRO A 125 10.15 5.70 -15.46
C PRO A 125 10.85 7.02 -15.73
N ARG A 126 11.05 7.34 -17.02
CA ARG A 126 11.73 8.58 -17.42
C ARG A 126 10.91 9.81 -17.04
N ASP A 127 9.60 9.74 -17.25
CA ASP A 127 8.68 10.85 -16.96
C ASP A 127 8.47 11.02 -15.46
N ALA A 128 8.33 9.92 -14.72
CA ALA A 128 8.24 9.93 -13.26
C ALA A 128 9.50 10.55 -12.62
N ARG A 129 10.69 10.26 -13.16
CA ARG A 129 11.95 10.85 -12.67
C ARG A 129 12.05 12.36 -12.98
N GLN A 130 11.77 12.77 -14.21
CA GLN A 130 11.76 14.20 -14.56
C GLN A 130 10.74 14.98 -13.73
N LEU A 131 9.56 14.39 -13.52
CA LEU A 131 8.51 14.96 -12.68
C LEU A 131 8.95 15.07 -11.23
N GLN A 132 9.62 14.05 -10.70
CA GLN A 132 10.19 14.06 -9.36
C GLN A 132 11.22 15.19 -9.17
N ASP A 133 12.15 15.34 -10.11
CA ASP A 133 13.18 16.38 -10.05
C ASP A 133 12.53 17.79 -10.07
N ARG A 134 11.48 17.96 -10.88
CA ARG A 134 10.67 19.19 -10.93
C ARG A 134 9.93 19.46 -9.61
N LEU A 135 9.38 18.44 -8.96
CA LEU A 135 8.55 18.56 -7.77
C LEU A 135 9.37 18.73 -6.49
N SER A 136 10.50 18.04 -6.39
CA SER A 136 11.43 18.18 -5.27
C SER A 136 11.93 19.61 -5.19
N GLN A 137 12.28 20.26 -6.31
CA GLN A 137 12.87 21.61 -6.33
C GLN A 137 14.08 21.74 -5.38
N GLY A 138 14.84 20.65 -5.18
CA GLY A 138 15.96 20.59 -4.24
C GLY A 138 15.57 20.36 -2.77
N ARG A 139 14.28 20.14 -2.47
CA ARG A 139 13.80 19.78 -1.13
C ARG A 139 14.10 18.31 -0.84
N THR A 140 14.46 18.06 0.41
CA THR A 140 14.58 16.71 0.97
C THR A 140 13.21 16.04 0.99
N GLY A 141 13.12 14.84 0.44
CA GLY A 141 11.87 14.07 0.45
C GLY A 141 11.60 13.44 1.82
N LEU A 142 10.33 13.12 2.09
CA LEU A 142 9.87 12.53 3.36
C LEU A 142 10.58 11.22 3.72
N LEU A 143 11.10 10.50 2.73
CA LEU A 143 11.71 9.18 2.88
C LEU A 143 13.24 9.21 2.75
N GLU A 144 13.88 10.39 2.89
CA GLU A 144 15.33 10.54 2.81
C GLU A 144 16.08 9.50 3.67
N GLY A 145 17.01 8.78 3.06
CA GLY A 145 17.78 7.72 3.74
C GLY A 145 16.99 6.45 4.10
N GLY A 146 15.69 6.43 3.83
CA GLY A 146 14.76 5.33 4.10
C GLY A 146 14.53 4.42 2.89
N SER A 147 13.33 3.83 2.86
CA SER A 147 12.90 2.87 1.82
C SER A 147 11.53 3.25 1.26
N SER A 148 11.36 3.14 -0.06
CA SER A 148 10.10 3.32 -0.79
C SER A 148 9.80 2.07 -1.61
N TYR A 149 8.55 1.62 -1.58
CA TYR A 149 8.10 0.38 -2.24
C TYR A 149 6.86 0.65 -3.08
N VAL A 150 6.88 0.23 -4.36
CA VAL A 150 5.71 0.23 -5.26
C VAL A 150 5.06 1.62 -5.44
N ASN A 151 5.85 2.69 -5.31
CA ASN A 151 5.37 4.08 -5.48
C ASN A 151 5.72 4.65 -6.86
N ILE A 152 5.08 5.75 -7.26
CA ILE A 152 5.47 6.47 -8.48
C ILE A 152 6.80 7.20 -8.27
N PHE A 153 6.93 7.83 -7.10
CA PHE A 153 8.13 8.57 -6.68
C PHE A 153 8.87 7.86 -5.55
N ASP A 154 10.18 8.09 -5.44
CA ASP A 154 11.00 7.48 -4.40
C ASP A 154 10.95 8.24 -3.06
N GLY A 155 10.61 9.53 -3.07
CA GLY A 155 10.54 10.37 -1.88
C GLY A 155 11.91 10.64 -1.25
N GLY A 156 13.00 10.58 -2.02
CA GLY A 156 14.38 10.65 -1.51
C GLY A 156 14.88 9.34 -0.89
N ALA A 157 14.12 8.24 -1.03
CA ALA A 157 14.50 6.96 -0.44
C ALA A 157 15.81 6.42 -1.03
N ARG A 158 16.71 6.00 -0.13
CA ARG A 158 17.96 5.32 -0.51
C ARG A 158 17.68 3.94 -1.11
N LEU A 159 16.62 3.28 -0.67
CA LEU A 159 16.16 2.00 -1.20
C LEU A 159 14.81 2.19 -1.88
N SER A 160 14.74 1.90 -3.18
CA SER A 160 13.54 2.11 -3.98
C SER A 160 13.25 0.85 -4.77
N LEU A 161 12.24 0.09 -4.33
CA LEU A 161 11.88 -1.22 -4.87
C LEU A 161 10.54 -1.12 -5.58
N PHE A 162 10.52 -1.45 -6.88
CA PHE A 162 9.36 -1.26 -7.77
C PHE A 162 8.85 0.18 -7.90
N THR A 163 9.68 1.18 -7.56
CA THR A 163 9.33 2.57 -7.86
C THR A 163 9.58 2.84 -9.34
N VAL A 164 8.56 3.34 -10.02
CA VAL A 164 8.60 3.62 -11.46
C VAL A 164 9.78 4.54 -11.81
N SER A 165 10.07 5.58 -11.02
CA SER A 165 11.20 6.50 -11.28
C SER A 165 12.60 5.87 -11.19
N ALA A 166 12.76 4.76 -10.47
CA ALA A 166 14.05 4.08 -10.27
C ALA A 166 14.39 3.06 -11.38
N LEU A 167 13.43 2.71 -12.25
CA LEU A 167 13.53 1.67 -13.28
C LEU A 167 14.46 2.01 -14.48
N GLY A 168 15.21 3.11 -14.44
CA GLY A 168 16.09 3.55 -15.53
C GLY A 168 17.54 3.88 -15.15
N GLY A 169 17.95 3.67 -13.89
CA GLY A 169 19.33 3.93 -13.44
C GLY A 169 20.11 2.64 -13.14
N SER A 170 21.44 2.72 -13.11
CA SER A 170 22.43 1.68 -12.76
C SER A 170 22.27 1.03 -11.36
N ARG A 171 21.11 1.16 -10.72
CA ARG A 171 20.76 0.60 -9.40
C ARG A 171 20.02 -0.74 -9.48
N PHE A 172 19.96 -1.36 -10.66
CA PHE A 172 19.29 -2.65 -10.88
C PHE A 172 19.92 -3.82 -10.11
N PHE A 173 21.20 -3.73 -9.72
CA PHE A 173 21.89 -4.80 -8.97
C PHE A 173 21.67 -4.77 -7.44
N GLU A 174 21.08 -3.71 -6.88
CA GLU A 174 20.59 -3.73 -5.49
C GLU A 174 19.23 -4.45 -5.33
N ASN A 175 18.64 -4.91 -6.45
CA ASN A 175 17.36 -5.63 -6.52
C ASN A 175 17.34 -7.02 -5.84
N ALA A 176 18.46 -7.55 -5.37
CA ALA A 176 18.49 -8.79 -4.58
C ALA A 176 17.64 -8.69 -3.29
N ARG A 177 17.33 -7.46 -2.83
CA ARG A 177 16.44 -7.22 -1.68
C ARG A 177 14.94 -7.22 -2.02
N GLY A 178 14.54 -7.08 -3.30
CA GLY A 178 13.15 -7.24 -3.73
C GLY A 178 12.65 -8.69 -3.62
N MET A 179 13.56 -9.64 -3.81
CA MET A 179 13.31 -11.05 -3.48
C MET A 179 12.94 -11.23 -2.01
N SER A 180 13.41 -10.40 -1.08
CA SER A 180 13.09 -10.57 0.34
C SER A 180 11.60 -10.40 0.65
N LEU A 181 10.85 -9.59 -0.12
CA LEU A 181 9.39 -9.44 0.02
C LEU A 181 8.65 -10.66 -0.53
N VAL A 182 9.04 -11.12 -1.71
CA VAL A 182 8.50 -12.36 -2.33
C VAL A 182 8.81 -13.56 -1.44
N VAL A 183 10.03 -13.63 -0.91
CA VAL A 183 10.50 -14.59 0.07
C VAL A 183 9.67 -14.45 1.34
N LEU A 184 9.50 -13.28 1.96
CA LEU A 184 8.64 -13.06 3.13
C LEU A 184 7.20 -13.57 2.92
N MET A 185 6.65 -13.34 1.72
CA MET A 185 5.30 -13.78 1.36
C MET A 185 5.22 -15.31 1.23
N LEU A 186 6.16 -15.93 0.50
CA LEU A 186 6.35 -17.39 0.40
C LEU A 186 6.64 -18.04 1.77
N LEU A 187 7.30 -17.30 2.66
CA LEU A 187 7.73 -17.72 3.98
C LEU A 187 6.62 -17.67 5.03
N SER A 188 5.44 -17.15 4.67
CA SER A 188 4.23 -17.16 5.51
C SER A 188 3.11 -18.01 4.87
N PRO A 189 3.34 -19.31 4.62
CA PRO A 189 2.49 -20.14 3.76
C PRO A 189 1.04 -20.18 4.23
N LEU A 190 0.78 -20.15 5.54
CA LEU A 190 -0.57 -20.11 6.09
C LEU A 190 -1.29 -18.78 5.86
N ARG A 191 -0.58 -17.64 5.93
CA ARG A 191 -1.16 -16.32 5.64
C ARG A 191 -1.43 -16.17 4.15
N LEU A 192 -0.48 -16.62 3.33
CA LEU A 192 -0.64 -16.69 1.89
C LEU A 192 -1.84 -17.54 1.51
N LEU A 193 -1.95 -18.76 2.05
CA LEU A 193 -3.06 -19.67 1.78
C LEU A 193 -4.40 -19.10 2.23
N ARG A 194 -4.48 -18.50 3.43
CA ARG A 194 -5.70 -17.83 3.90
C ARG A 194 -6.11 -16.67 3.00
N THR A 195 -5.15 -15.86 2.55
CA THR A 195 -5.42 -14.74 1.65
C THR A 195 -5.93 -15.24 0.30
N VAL A 196 -5.26 -16.24 -0.29
CA VAL A 196 -5.69 -16.87 -1.54
C VAL A 196 -7.08 -17.49 -1.42
N ALA A 197 -7.35 -18.21 -0.32
CA ALA A 197 -8.66 -18.81 -0.07
C ALA A 197 -9.76 -17.74 0.09
N ALA A 198 -9.48 -16.66 0.82
CA ALA A 198 -10.42 -15.54 0.98
C ALA A 198 -10.67 -14.84 -0.37
N SER A 199 -9.63 -14.55 -1.15
CA SER A 199 -9.76 -13.95 -2.49
C SER A 199 -10.53 -14.85 -3.44
N PHE A 200 -10.28 -16.16 -3.41
CA PHE A 200 -11.02 -17.13 -4.21
C PHE A 200 -12.50 -17.18 -3.80
N TRP A 201 -12.78 -17.16 -2.49
CA TRP A 201 -14.14 -17.11 -1.98
C TRP A 201 -14.87 -15.83 -2.41
N GLU A 202 -14.22 -14.67 -2.34
CA GLU A 202 -14.78 -13.42 -2.84
C GLU A 202 -15.05 -13.47 -4.34
N PHE A 203 -14.14 -14.05 -5.13
CA PHE A 203 -14.34 -14.24 -6.57
C PHE A 203 -15.55 -15.11 -6.88
N ILE A 204 -15.72 -16.24 -6.17
CA ILE A 204 -16.89 -17.12 -6.34
C ILE A 204 -18.17 -16.40 -5.92
N ARG A 205 -18.16 -15.66 -4.81
CA ARG A 205 -19.30 -14.86 -4.36
C ARG A 205 -19.70 -13.81 -5.39
N ASP A 206 -18.74 -13.08 -5.94
CA ASP A 206 -18.96 -12.08 -6.98
C ASP A 206 -19.50 -12.72 -8.27
N LEU A 207 -18.94 -13.87 -8.68
CA LEU A 207 -19.40 -14.62 -9.84
C LEU A 207 -20.85 -15.08 -9.65
N TRP A 208 -21.18 -15.62 -8.48
CA TRP A 208 -22.54 -16.03 -8.12
C TRP A 208 -23.51 -14.84 -8.16
N GLN A 209 -23.15 -13.72 -7.54
CA GLN A 209 -23.96 -12.49 -7.58
C GLN A 209 -24.21 -12.00 -9.01
N ARG A 210 -23.19 -12.04 -9.88
CA ARG A 210 -23.31 -11.68 -11.29
C ARG A 210 -24.20 -12.65 -12.08
N LEU A 211 -24.10 -13.94 -11.81
CA LEU A 211 -24.94 -14.96 -12.44
C LEU A 211 -26.40 -14.82 -12.00
N VAL A 212 -26.67 -14.67 -10.71
CA VAL A 212 -28.02 -14.42 -10.18
C VAL A 212 -28.59 -13.12 -10.76
N ALA A 213 -27.79 -12.05 -10.84
CA ALA A 213 -28.22 -10.79 -11.46
C ALA A 213 -28.54 -10.90 -12.96
N ARG A 214 -28.01 -11.90 -13.68
CA ARG A 214 -28.39 -12.17 -15.08
C ARG A 214 -29.75 -12.87 -15.21
N PHE A 215 -30.15 -13.65 -14.21
CA PHE A 215 -31.43 -14.37 -14.20
C PHE A 215 -32.54 -13.61 -13.48
N ASP A 216 -32.18 -12.66 -12.60
CA ASP A 216 -33.13 -11.77 -11.93
C ASP A 216 -33.37 -10.51 -12.77
N THR A 217 -34.36 -10.57 -13.67
CA THR A 217 -34.81 -9.45 -14.52
C THR A 217 -35.43 -8.27 -13.73
N ARG A 218 -35.45 -8.32 -12.38
CA ARG A 218 -35.96 -7.24 -11.53
C ARG A 218 -34.91 -6.20 -11.13
N VAL A 219 -33.62 -6.40 -11.45
CA VAL A 219 -32.53 -5.46 -11.12
C VAL A 219 -32.25 -4.44 -12.25
N GLY A 220 -33.24 -4.18 -13.12
CA GLY A 220 -33.20 -3.11 -14.12
C GLY A 220 -33.43 -1.70 -13.56
N GLN A 221 -33.80 -1.56 -12.28
CA GLN A 221 -34.08 -0.25 -11.66
C GLN A 221 -33.40 -0.10 -10.28
N ARG A 222 -32.07 -0.02 -10.26
CA ARG A 222 -31.37 0.70 -9.18
C ARG A 222 -30.52 1.82 -9.77
N ARG A 223 -31.11 3.01 -9.78
CA ARG A 223 -30.53 4.36 -9.87
C ARG A 223 -29.25 4.49 -10.71
N ARG A 224 -29.42 4.93 -11.96
CA ARG A 224 -28.35 5.68 -12.65
C ARG A 224 -28.16 7.00 -11.88
N PRO A 225 -26.97 7.35 -11.35
CA PRO A 225 -26.78 8.58 -10.58
C PRO A 225 -26.68 9.84 -11.45
N PHE A 226 -26.83 9.73 -12.77
CA PHE A 226 -26.66 10.86 -13.69
C PHE A 226 -27.78 10.90 -14.72
N SER A 227 -28.89 11.51 -14.33
CA SER A 227 -29.76 12.25 -15.25
C SER A 227 -29.39 13.73 -15.09
N VAL A 228 -28.63 14.25 -16.05
CA VAL A 228 -28.34 15.68 -16.19
C VAL A 228 -29.61 16.36 -16.73
N PRO A 229 -29.98 17.58 -16.28
CA PRO A 229 -31.19 18.29 -16.72
C PRO A 229 -31.26 18.50 -18.24
#